data_AF-A0A2A5FX69-F1
#
_entry.id   AF-A0A2A5FX69-F1
#
_cell.length_a   1.000
_cell.length_b   1.000
_cell.length_c   1.000
_cell.angle_alpha   90.00
_cell.angle_beta   90.00
_cell.angle_gamma   90.00
#
_symmetry.space_group_name_H-M   'P 1'
#
loop_
_entity.id
_entity.type
_entity.pdbx_description
1 polymer ?
#
loop_
_entity_poly.entity_id
_entity_poly.type
_entity_poly.pdbx_seq_one_letter_code
_entity_poly.pdbx_strand_id
1 'polypeptide(L)'
;MFKRFFVCFIVLLSVFINTSTANSNNPFAKNKSVNIGKDVSWNIDKESVLATKSSSDGNGSYYHLQFNNKRLKLFVSSDAQGKIPKSFSQLEIRNVRIDGKQSSLFKWCLNNQQRHSRFLQQGLPVKNNVCEVDGDTASFVMQLNRDTLAALKGGKRLSIVVKPFRTPLDLNYDISDFDDMFLALNAKSVPVVAAQPANNSVAAINKKCWAGPPAKYKNIKSVEYDCGDASAKIDAETWVINLVNKQRAREQKVAAEQAKALAEKDKERQRLRVLAEDKKQKQLAEKLKLEEAILLEEAAIAASAAKQSQLGDEITQKMLKLCDKYWSKGEHRCYCQKYIEHAPSSIQASSSCK
;
A
#
# COMPACT_ATOMS: atom_id res chain seq x y z
N MET A 1 37.61 -16.81 53.09
CA MET A 1 36.54 -17.71 52.59
C MET A 1 35.20 -16.97 52.36
N PHE A 2 35.17 -15.76 51.79
CA PHE A 2 33.89 -15.06 51.50
C PHE A 2 34.11 -13.94 50.47
N LYS A 3 34.12 -14.24 49.16
CA LYS A 3 33.96 -13.24 48.08
C LYS A 3 33.52 -13.93 46.77
N ARG A 4 32.25 -14.35 46.69
CA ARG A 4 31.60 -14.77 45.42
C ARG A 4 30.13 -14.35 45.30
N PHE A 5 29.69 -13.30 46.00
CA PHE A 5 28.27 -12.90 46.04
C PHE A 5 28.00 -11.42 45.76
N PHE A 6 28.74 -10.77 44.85
CA PHE A 6 28.57 -9.33 44.61
C PHE A 6 28.61 -8.90 43.13
N VAL A 7 28.05 -9.70 42.21
CA VAL A 7 27.99 -9.33 40.77
C VAL A 7 26.59 -9.49 40.15
N CYS A 8 25.52 -9.68 40.94
CA CYS A 8 24.16 -9.82 40.39
C CYS A 8 23.22 -8.62 40.60
N PHE A 9 23.69 -7.45 41.06
CA PHE A 9 22.79 -6.36 41.47
C PHE A 9 22.87 -5.05 40.65
N ILE A 10 23.59 -4.99 39.52
CA ILE A 10 23.72 -3.75 38.69
C ILE A 10 23.20 -3.96 37.26
N VAL A 11 22.16 -4.79 37.06
CA VAL A 11 21.48 -4.93 35.74
C VAL A 11 19.96 -4.78 35.86
N LEU A 12 19.45 -4.15 36.95
CA LEU A 12 18.01 -4.06 37.21
C LEU A 12 17.47 -2.64 37.47
N LEU A 13 18.13 -1.59 36.96
CA LEU A 13 17.75 -0.19 37.27
C LEU A 13 17.78 0.79 36.09
N SER A 14 17.66 0.33 34.84
CA SER A 14 17.67 1.22 33.65
C SER A 14 16.51 1.07 32.67
N VAL A 15 15.39 0.48 33.09
CA VAL A 15 14.13 0.57 32.34
C VAL A 15 13.06 1.01 33.33
N PHE A 16 12.57 2.24 33.20
CA PHE A 16 11.23 2.77 33.56
C PHE A 16 11.30 4.27 33.82
N ILE A 17 11.72 5.04 32.81
CA ILE A 17 11.18 6.38 32.62
C ILE A 17 10.33 6.29 31.35
N ASN A 18 9.14 5.71 31.50
CA ASN A 18 8.07 6.00 30.56
C ASN A 18 7.63 7.43 30.87
N THR A 19 8.02 8.34 29.99
CA THR A 19 7.34 9.61 29.83
C THR A 19 5.84 9.32 29.66
N SER A 20 5.05 9.72 30.65
CA SER A 20 3.60 9.80 30.56
C SER A 20 3.25 10.88 29.55
N THR A 21 3.34 10.54 28.27
CA THR A 21 2.56 11.23 27.24
C THR A 21 1.11 10.90 27.53
N ALA A 22 0.33 11.94 27.85
CA ALA A 22 -1.12 11.87 27.92
C ALA A 22 -1.66 11.48 26.53
N ASN A 23 -1.72 10.18 26.27
CA ASN A 23 -2.42 9.60 25.14
C ASN A 23 -3.57 8.77 25.72
N SER A 24 -4.76 9.34 25.69
CA SER A 24 -6.02 8.77 26.17
C SER A 24 -6.54 7.61 25.30
N ASN A 25 -5.67 6.70 24.88
CA ASN A 25 -6.07 5.45 24.24
C ASN A 25 -6.19 4.36 25.31
N ASN A 26 -7.39 4.17 25.84
CA ASN A 26 -7.72 3.08 26.77
C ASN A 26 -7.30 1.72 26.17
N PRO A 27 -6.27 1.02 26.71
CA PRO A 27 -5.80 -0.25 26.17
C PRO A 27 -6.77 -1.41 26.42
N PHE A 28 -7.86 -1.20 27.17
CA PHE A 28 -8.86 -2.19 27.52
C PHE A 28 -10.16 -2.07 26.72
N ALA A 29 -10.27 -1.12 25.78
CA ALA A 29 -11.46 -0.98 24.95
C ALA A 29 -11.55 -2.17 23.97
N LYS A 30 -12.43 -3.13 24.27
CA LYS A 30 -12.75 -4.24 23.35
C LYS A 30 -13.26 -3.66 22.04
N ASN A 31 -12.67 -4.10 20.92
CA ASN A 31 -13.16 -3.72 19.60
C ASN A 31 -14.60 -4.22 19.44
N LYS A 32 -15.48 -3.36 18.91
CA LYS A 32 -16.79 -3.81 18.44
C LYS A 32 -16.61 -4.38 17.03
N SER A 33 -17.44 -5.34 16.64
CA SER A 33 -17.44 -5.89 15.29
C SER A 33 -18.85 -5.98 14.73
N VAL A 34 -19.02 -5.56 13.48
CA VAL A 34 -20.25 -5.82 12.71
C VAL A 34 -19.87 -6.77 11.58
N ASN A 35 -20.51 -7.94 11.55
CA ASN A 35 -20.33 -8.92 10.48
C ASN A 35 -21.49 -8.76 9.50
N ILE A 36 -21.17 -8.57 8.23
CA ILE A 36 -22.10 -8.31 7.14
C ILE A 36 -21.95 -9.50 6.20
N GLY A 37 -22.77 -10.51 6.46
CA GLY A 37 -22.64 -11.83 5.85
C GLY A 37 -23.24 -11.92 4.45
N LYS A 38 -23.42 -13.17 4.01
CA LYS A 38 -24.04 -13.52 2.72
C LYS A 38 -25.55 -13.31 2.69
N ASP A 39 -26.15 -13.17 3.86
CA ASP A 39 -27.56 -12.83 4.06
C ASP A 39 -27.90 -11.41 3.61
N VAL A 40 -26.88 -10.55 3.44
CA VAL A 40 -27.03 -9.21 2.86
C VAL A 40 -26.60 -9.25 1.40
N SER A 41 -27.51 -8.94 0.48
CA SER A 41 -27.22 -8.84 -0.96
C SER A 41 -26.78 -7.43 -1.39
N TRP A 42 -26.05 -7.34 -2.49
CA TRP A 42 -25.80 -6.06 -3.16
C TRP A 42 -27.08 -5.52 -3.79
N ASN A 43 -27.39 -4.26 -3.53
CA ASN A 43 -28.35 -3.48 -4.29
C ASN A 43 -27.64 -2.82 -5.47
N ILE A 44 -28.00 -3.18 -6.70
CA ILE A 44 -27.35 -2.74 -7.93
C ILE A 44 -28.25 -1.73 -8.66
N ASP A 45 -27.77 -0.49 -8.75
CA ASP A 45 -28.33 0.54 -9.59
C ASP A 45 -27.50 0.65 -10.88
N LYS A 46 -28.09 0.18 -11.99
CA LYS A 46 -27.45 0.20 -13.31
C LYS A 46 -27.45 1.58 -13.95
N GLU A 47 -28.37 2.46 -13.58
CA GLU A 47 -28.46 3.81 -14.13
C GLU A 47 -27.33 4.69 -13.60
N SER A 48 -27.12 4.64 -12.27
CA SER A 48 -26.01 5.38 -11.63
C SER A 48 -24.69 4.61 -11.60
N VAL A 49 -24.67 3.36 -12.08
CA VAL A 49 -23.53 2.45 -12.03
C VAL A 49 -22.98 2.35 -10.60
N LEU A 50 -23.87 2.04 -9.66
CA LEU A 50 -23.59 1.99 -8.24
C LEU A 50 -24.12 0.69 -7.63
N ALA A 51 -23.26 -0.03 -6.91
CA ALA A 51 -23.65 -1.15 -6.08
C ALA A 51 -23.50 -0.80 -4.61
N THR A 52 -24.49 -1.11 -3.79
CA THR A 52 -24.50 -0.81 -2.35
C THR A 52 -24.80 -2.06 -1.53
N LYS A 53 -24.00 -2.32 -0.49
CA LYS A 53 -24.23 -3.38 0.50
C LYS A 53 -24.34 -2.73 1.89
N SER A 54 -25.47 -2.92 2.57
CA SER A 54 -25.84 -2.17 3.77
C SER A 54 -26.19 -3.08 4.93
N SER A 55 -25.78 -2.74 6.16
CA SER A 55 -26.18 -3.46 7.37
C SER A 55 -26.25 -2.54 8.58
N SER A 56 -27.05 -2.91 9.59
CA SER A 56 -27.13 -2.19 10.87
C SER A 56 -26.26 -2.83 11.95
N ASP A 57 -25.81 -2.03 12.93
CA ASP A 57 -25.24 -2.53 14.19
C ASP A 57 -26.29 -2.83 15.27
N GLY A 58 -27.59 -2.65 14.97
CA GLY A 58 -28.69 -2.77 15.94
C GLY A 58 -28.79 -1.60 16.93
N ASN A 59 -27.87 -0.64 16.89
CA ASN A 59 -27.86 0.56 17.75
C ASN A 59 -28.22 1.83 16.96
N GLY A 60 -28.95 1.67 15.86
CA GLY A 60 -29.36 2.80 15.01
C GLY A 60 -28.24 3.38 14.15
N SER A 61 -27.16 2.65 13.90
CA SER A 61 -26.21 2.99 12.83
C SER A 61 -26.38 2.02 11.68
N TYR A 62 -26.31 2.53 10.45
CA TYR A 62 -26.23 1.74 9.24
C TYR A 62 -24.90 1.99 8.54
N TYR A 63 -24.24 0.91 8.13
CA TYR A 63 -22.96 0.94 7.43
C TYR A 63 -23.20 0.53 6.00
N HIS A 64 -22.83 1.41 5.09
CA HIS A 64 -23.08 1.25 3.66
C HIS A 64 -21.74 1.18 2.92
N LEU A 65 -21.52 0.06 2.24
CA LEU A 65 -20.41 -0.11 1.32
C LEU A 65 -20.89 0.09 -0.11
N GLN A 66 -20.38 1.14 -0.75
CA GLN A 66 -20.70 1.55 -2.11
C GLN A 66 -19.54 1.30 -3.07
N PHE A 67 -19.86 0.88 -4.28
CA PHE A 67 -18.90 0.65 -5.36
C PHE A 67 -19.44 1.14 -6.70
N ASN A 68 -18.62 1.85 -7.49
CA ASN A 68 -19.02 2.40 -8.79
C ASN A 68 -17.98 2.22 -9.91
N ASN A 69 -17.33 1.05 -9.97
CA ASN A 69 -16.19 0.71 -10.84
C ASN A 69 -14.88 1.46 -10.58
N LYS A 70 -14.92 2.68 -10.04
CA LYS A 70 -13.72 3.52 -9.84
C LYS A 70 -13.34 3.68 -8.37
N ARG A 71 -14.31 3.72 -7.47
CA ARG A 71 -14.08 3.94 -6.04
C ARG A 71 -14.88 2.98 -5.19
N LEU A 72 -14.35 2.72 -4.01
CA LEU A 72 -15.03 2.11 -2.89
C LEU A 72 -15.34 3.22 -1.89
N LYS A 73 -16.60 3.36 -1.48
CA LYS A 73 -17.03 4.33 -0.48
C LYS A 73 -17.68 3.58 0.68
N LEU A 74 -17.18 3.81 1.89
CA LEU A 74 -17.87 3.47 3.13
C LEU A 74 -18.53 4.75 3.64
N PHE A 75 -19.79 4.70 4.06
CA PHE A 75 -20.38 5.78 4.83
C PHE A 75 -21.35 5.26 5.88
N VAL A 76 -21.58 6.06 6.92
CA VAL A 76 -22.45 5.70 8.04
C VAL A 76 -23.65 6.62 8.08
N SER A 77 -24.84 6.05 8.28
CA SER A 77 -26.09 6.80 8.37
C SER A 77 -26.94 6.35 9.56
N SER A 78 -28.05 7.06 9.79
CA SER A 78 -29.03 6.72 10.82
C SER A 78 -30.24 5.93 10.27
N ASP A 79 -30.29 5.68 8.96
CA ASP A 79 -31.41 5.03 8.27
C ASP A 79 -30.94 3.98 7.25
N ALA A 80 -31.78 2.98 6.98
CA ALA A 80 -31.42 1.89 6.07
C ALA A 80 -31.18 2.36 4.62
N GLN A 81 -31.73 3.50 4.23
CA GLN A 81 -31.63 4.06 2.88
C GLN A 81 -30.39 4.95 2.69
N GLY A 82 -29.66 5.26 3.77
CA GLY A 82 -28.47 6.11 3.71
C GLY A 82 -28.77 7.58 3.46
N LYS A 83 -29.99 8.06 3.73
CA LYS A 83 -30.42 9.45 3.46
C LYS A 83 -29.96 10.45 4.52
N ILE A 84 -29.76 9.99 5.75
CA ILE A 84 -29.43 10.79 6.93
C ILE A 84 -28.02 10.38 7.38
N PRO A 85 -26.96 10.97 6.80
CA PRO A 85 -25.59 10.64 7.19
C PRO A 85 -25.35 10.98 8.67
N LYS A 86 -24.54 10.16 9.34
CA LYS A 86 -24.02 10.49 10.66
C LYS A 86 -22.84 11.43 10.52
N SER A 87 -22.61 12.23 11.55
CA SER A 87 -21.40 13.04 11.67
C SER A 87 -20.57 12.60 12.86
N PHE A 88 -19.26 12.70 12.73
CA PHE A 88 -18.28 12.39 13.75
C PHE A 88 -17.29 13.56 13.88
N SER A 89 -17.05 14.01 15.11
CA SER A 89 -16.04 15.04 15.37
C SER A 89 -14.62 14.54 15.12
N GLN A 90 -14.39 13.23 15.11
CA GLN A 90 -13.12 12.59 14.80
C GLN A 90 -13.32 11.22 14.14
N LEU A 91 -13.22 11.14 12.82
CA LEU A 91 -13.26 9.88 12.08
C LEU A 91 -11.86 9.47 11.64
N GLU A 92 -11.48 8.24 11.98
CA GLU A 92 -10.23 7.64 11.52
C GLU A 92 -10.48 6.27 10.88
N ILE A 93 -9.74 5.96 9.82
CA ILE A 93 -9.66 4.64 9.23
C ILE A 93 -8.31 4.04 9.58
N ARG A 94 -8.31 2.99 10.41
CA ARG A 94 -7.08 2.35 10.89
C ARG A 94 -6.57 1.32 9.90
N ASN A 95 -7.46 0.59 9.24
CA ASN A 95 -7.06 -0.43 8.28
C ASN A 95 -8.15 -0.75 7.27
N VAL A 96 -7.72 -1.17 6.08
CA VAL A 96 -8.56 -1.81 5.06
C VAL A 96 -7.84 -3.09 4.64
N ARG A 97 -8.49 -4.23 4.85
CA ARG A 97 -7.93 -5.57 4.58
C ARG A 97 -8.82 -6.35 3.64
N ILE A 98 -8.22 -7.04 2.69
CA ILE A 98 -8.88 -8.02 1.83
C ILE A 98 -8.28 -9.38 2.17
N ASP A 99 -9.12 -10.33 2.59
CA ASP A 99 -8.72 -11.66 3.06
C ASP A 99 -7.61 -11.63 4.13
N GLY A 100 -7.75 -10.70 5.08
CA GLY A 100 -6.80 -10.52 6.18
C GLY A 100 -5.51 -9.78 5.80
N LYS A 101 -5.23 -9.56 4.51
CA LYS A 101 -4.06 -8.80 4.04
C LYS A 101 -4.41 -7.33 3.90
N GLN A 102 -3.57 -6.45 4.43
CA GLN A 102 -3.74 -5.00 4.25
C GLN A 102 -3.68 -4.62 2.77
N SER A 103 -4.65 -3.84 2.30
CA SER A 103 -4.67 -3.32 0.94
C SER A 103 -3.41 -2.50 0.65
N SER A 104 -2.72 -2.80 -0.45
CA SER A 104 -1.53 -2.07 -0.89
C SER A 104 -1.86 -0.60 -1.16
N LEU A 105 -3.03 -0.32 -1.73
CA LEU A 105 -3.56 1.03 -1.95
C LEU A 105 -3.81 1.76 -0.64
N PHE A 106 -4.39 1.08 0.35
CA PHE A 106 -4.59 1.69 1.68
C PHE A 106 -3.25 2.01 2.36
N LYS A 107 -2.28 1.09 2.28
CA LYS A 107 -0.91 1.33 2.77
C LYS A 107 -0.25 2.51 2.05
N TRP A 108 -0.48 2.64 0.74
CA TRP A 108 -0.02 3.80 -0.03
C TRP A 108 -0.67 5.09 0.47
N CYS A 109 -1.98 5.09 0.73
CA CYS A 109 -2.68 6.25 1.28
C CYS A 109 -2.10 6.69 2.63
N LEU A 110 -1.80 5.75 3.53
CA LEU A 110 -1.12 6.05 4.81
C LEU A 110 0.23 6.76 4.63
N ASN A 111 1.01 6.32 3.63
CA ASN A 111 2.34 6.87 3.37
C ASN A 111 2.33 8.21 2.62
N ASN A 112 1.19 8.60 2.03
CA ASN A 112 1.06 9.78 1.17
C ASN A 112 0.03 10.80 1.70
N GLN A 113 -0.25 10.76 3.00
CA GLN A 113 -0.96 11.82 3.70
C GLN A 113 -0.04 13.03 3.89
N GLN A 114 -0.56 14.25 3.84
CA GLN A 114 0.24 15.46 4.09
C GLN A 114 0.92 15.48 5.47
N ARG A 115 0.32 14.82 6.45
CA ARG A 115 0.92 14.59 7.78
C ARG A 115 1.03 13.10 8.00
N HIS A 116 2.26 12.61 8.21
CA HIS A 116 2.49 11.19 8.45
C HIS A 116 1.76 10.73 9.71
N SER A 117 0.82 9.82 9.55
CA SER A 117 0.08 9.17 10.63
C SER A 117 0.01 7.66 10.40
N ARG A 118 -0.20 6.90 11.47
CA ARG A 118 -0.41 5.44 11.38
C ARG A 118 -1.83 5.07 10.92
N PHE A 119 -2.71 6.05 10.75
CA PHE A 119 -4.12 5.90 10.37
C PHE A 119 -4.54 7.07 9.48
N LEU A 120 -5.58 6.89 8.65
CA LEU A 120 -6.17 8.00 7.88
C LEU A 120 -7.10 8.78 8.80
N GLN A 121 -6.77 10.04 9.08
CA GLN A 121 -7.64 10.94 9.85
C GLN A 121 -8.44 11.84 8.92
N GLN A 122 -9.66 12.19 9.34
CA GLN A 122 -10.44 13.23 8.68
C GLN A 122 -9.66 14.56 8.60
N GLY A 123 -9.89 15.32 7.53
CA GLY A 123 -9.24 16.63 7.31
C GLY A 123 -7.77 16.56 6.89
N LEU A 124 -7.17 15.37 6.79
CA LEU A 124 -5.83 15.18 6.22
C LEU A 124 -5.95 14.77 4.74
N PRO A 125 -5.60 15.64 3.79
CA PRO A 125 -5.66 15.28 2.38
C PRO A 125 -4.54 14.29 2.05
N VAL A 126 -4.90 13.31 1.21
CA VAL A 126 -3.96 12.37 0.59
C VAL A 126 -3.65 12.85 -0.81
N LYS A 127 -2.41 12.67 -1.25
CA LYS A 127 -1.99 13.04 -2.61
C LYS A 127 -2.97 12.51 -3.67
N ASN A 128 -3.37 13.39 -4.59
CA ASN A 128 -4.32 13.11 -5.68
C ASN A 128 -5.72 12.67 -5.24
N ASN A 129 -6.13 12.93 -3.98
CA ASN A 129 -7.43 12.54 -3.43
C ASN A 129 -7.74 11.04 -3.62
N VAL A 130 -6.70 10.19 -3.52
CA VAL A 130 -6.85 8.74 -3.67
C VAL A 130 -7.62 8.14 -2.51
N CYS A 131 -7.38 8.65 -1.30
CA CYS A 131 -8.18 8.35 -0.12
C CYS A 131 -8.68 9.65 0.50
N GLU A 132 -9.92 9.65 0.94
CA GLU A 132 -10.57 10.80 1.58
C GLU A 132 -11.38 10.30 2.77
N VAL A 133 -11.31 11.03 3.89
CA VAL A 133 -12.08 10.77 5.10
C VAL A 133 -12.79 12.07 5.47
N ASP A 134 -14.12 12.00 5.55
CA ASP A 134 -14.99 13.12 5.89
C ASP A 134 -15.79 12.77 7.15
N GLY A 135 -15.59 13.55 8.20
CA GLY A 135 -16.28 13.41 9.47
C GLY A 135 -17.74 13.83 9.41
N ASP A 136 -18.08 14.83 8.60
CA ASP A 136 -19.42 15.43 8.57
C ASP A 136 -20.43 14.50 7.90
N THR A 137 -19.98 13.75 6.91
CA THR A 137 -20.77 12.72 6.22
C THR A 137 -20.46 11.29 6.68
N ALA A 138 -19.61 11.15 7.70
CA ALA A 138 -19.08 9.89 8.18
C ALA A 138 -18.59 8.96 7.06
N SER A 139 -17.89 9.52 6.08
CA SER A 139 -17.54 8.81 4.86
C SER A 139 -16.04 8.60 4.69
N PHE A 140 -15.70 7.45 4.11
CA PHE A 140 -14.36 7.10 3.67
C PHE A 140 -14.44 6.68 2.20
N VAL A 141 -13.69 7.35 1.35
CA VAL A 141 -13.63 7.05 -0.09
C VAL A 141 -12.22 6.61 -0.45
N MET A 142 -12.11 5.56 -1.24
CA MET A 142 -10.85 5.04 -1.77
C MET A 142 -10.96 4.80 -3.28
N GLN A 143 -10.18 5.53 -4.07
CA GLN A 143 -10.09 5.38 -5.52
C GLN A 143 -9.29 4.12 -5.87
N LEU A 144 -9.96 3.16 -6.48
CA LEU A 144 -9.41 1.83 -6.74
C LEU A 144 -8.44 1.85 -7.91
N ASN A 145 -7.26 1.28 -7.70
CA ASN A 145 -6.36 0.91 -8.80
C ASN A 145 -6.70 -0.51 -9.31
N ARG A 146 -6.09 -0.90 -10.42
CA ARG A 146 -6.29 -2.21 -11.06
C ARG A 146 -6.03 -3.37 -10.09
N ASP A 147 -4.97 -3.28 -9.30
CA ASP A 147 -4.57 -4.34 -8.38
C ASP A 147 -5.57 -4.52 -7.23
N THR A 148 -6.07 -3.42 -6.66
CA THR A 148 -7.06 -3.47 -5.58
C THR A 148 -8.41 -3.96 -6.11
N LEU A 149 -8.81 -3.53 -7.31
CA LEU A 149 -10.01 -4.05 -7.96
C LEU A 149 -9.89 -5.57 -8.21
N ALA A 150 -8.75 -6.03 -8.72
CA ALA A 150 -8.50 -7.46 -8.90
C ALA A 150 -8.54 -8.23 -7.57
N ALA A 151 -7.98 -7.65 -6.49
CA ALA A 151 -8.05 -8.22 -5.16
C ALA A 151 -9.48 -8.28 -4.61
N LEU A 152 -10.32 -7.28 -4.86
CA LEU A 152 -11.73 -7.30 -4.47
C LEU A 152 -12.52 -8.37 -5.24
N LYS A 153 -12.31 -8.49 -6.55
CA LYS A 153 -12.95 -9.51 -7.39
C LYS A 153 -12.60 -10.94 -6.98
N GLY A 154 -11.36 -11.20 -6.60
CA GLY A 154 -10.92 -12.51 -6.11
C GLY A 154 -11.09 -12.72 -4.61
N GLY A 155 -11.52 -11.69 -3.88
CA GLY A 155 -11.55 -11.68 -2.43
C GLY A 155 -12.81 -12.32 -1.86
N LYS A 156 -12.75 -12.81 -0.63
CA LYS A 156 -13.92 -13.35 0.09
C LYS A 156 -14.37 -12.43 1.22
N ARG A 157 -13.44 -11.73 1.85
CA ARG A 157 -13.71 -10.89 3.02
C ARG A 157 -13.02 -9.53 2.89
N LEU A 158 -13.78 -8.47 3.13
CA LEU A 158 -13.28 -7.12 3.27
C LEU A 158 -13.49 -6.66 4.71
N SER A 159 -12.40 -6.31 5.40
CA SER A 159 -12.44 -5.72 6.75
C SER A 159 -12.02 -4.26 6.69
N ILE A 160 -12.84 -3.38 7.27
CA ILE A 160 -12.53 -1.95 7.45
C ILE A 160 -12.62 -1.62 8.92
N VAL A 161 -11.51 -1.15 9.50
CA VAL A 161 -11.44 -0.76 10.92
C VAL A 161 -11.64 0.74 11.04
N VAL A 162 -12.84 1.14 11.47
CA VAL A 162 -13.25 2.54 11.65
C VAL A 162 -13.09 2.92 13.12
N LYS A 163 -12.63 4.13 13.41
CA LYS A 163 -12.54 4.68 14.77
C LYS A 163 -13.19 6.07 14.80
N PRO A 164 -14.46 6.18 15.22
CA PRO A 164 -15.18 7.45 15.28
C PRO A 164 -14.92 8.28 16.55
N PHE A 165 -14.30 7.71 17.59
CA PHE A 165 -13.75 8.46 18.74
C PHE A 165 -12.83 7.58 19.60
N ARG A 166 -13.39 6.70 20.45
CA ARG A 166 -12.63 5.88 21.42
C ARG A 166 -12.51 4.42 21.04
N THR A 167 -13.62 3.79 20.67
CA THR A 167 -13.67 2.34 20.42
C THR A 167 -13.56 2.06 18.93
N PRO A 168 -12.54 1.31 18.48
CA PRO A 168 -12.48 0.82 17.11
C PRO A 168 -13.64 -0.13 16.82
N LEU A 169 -14.16 -0.01 15.60
CA LEU A 169 -15.20 -0.84 15.04
C LEU A 169 -14.64 -1.58 13.83
N ASP A 170 -14.70 -2.91 13.87
CA ASP A 170 -14.30 -3.76 12.75
C ASP A 170 -15.53 -4.12 11.92
N LEU A 171 -15.60 -3.59 10.71
CA LEU A 171 -16.66 -3.89 9.74
C LEU A 171 -16.17 -5.02 8.84
N ASN A 172 -16.79 -6.20 8.95
CA ASN A 172 -16.41 -7.40 8.22
C ASN A 172 -17.47 -7.73 7.16
N TYR A 173 -17.21 -7.36 5.91
CA TYR A 173 -18.06 -7.67 4.77
C TYR A 173 -17.65 -9.01 4.15
N ASP A 174 -18.62 -9.90 3.98
CA ASP A 174 -18.53 -10.97 2.99
C ASP A 174 -18.67 -10.34 1.60
N ILE A 175 -17.64 -10.52 0.78
CA ILE A 175 -17.57 -10.04 -0.60
C ILE A 175 -17.35 -11.21 -1.58
N SER A 176 -17.73 -12.43 -1.19
CA SER A 176 -17.58 -13.60 -2.05
C SER A 176 -18.43 -13.53 -3.32
N ASP A 177 -19.45 -12.66 -3.33
CA ASP A 177 -20.34 -12.31 -4.43
C ASP A 177 -19.88 -11.09 -5.23
N PHE A 178 -18.69 -10.54 -4.95
CA PHE A 178 -18.24 -9.27 -5.55
C PHE A 178 -17.98 -9.38 -7.06
N ASP A 179 -17.43 -10.49 -7.56
CA ASP A 179 -17.20 -10.67 -9.00
C ASP A 179 -18.54 -10.75 -9.76
N ASP A 180 -19.50 -11.50 -9.23
CA ASP A 180 -20.84 -11.60 -9.80
C ASP A 180 -21.54 -10.23 -9.81
N MET A 181 -21.46 -9.48 -8.69
CA MET A 181 -21.94 -8.11 -8.62
C MET A 181 -21.24 -7.21 -9.65
N PHE A 182 -19.92 -7.31 -9.77
CA PHE A 182 -19.14 -6.52 -10.72
C PHE A 182 -19.56 -6.81 -12.17
N LEU A 183 -19.80 -8.07 -12.51
CA LEU A 183 -20.30 -8.48 -13.83
C LEU A 183 -21.73 -7.96 -14.06
N ALA A 184 -22.61 -8.10 -13.07
CA ALA A 184 -24.00 -7.66 -13.17
C ALA A 184 -24.12 -6.12 -13.32
N LEU A 185 -23.27 -5.37 -12.62
CA LEU A 185 -23.20 -3.91 -12.71
C LEU A 185 -22.75 -3.43 -14.10
N ASN A 186 -21.88 -4.20 -14.77
CA ASN A 186 -21.29 -3.85 -16.05
C ASN A 186 -21.95 -4.53 -17.26
N ALA A 187 -22.96 -5.37 -17.03
CA ALA A 187 -23.70 -6.02 -18.10
C ALA A 187 -24.50 -4.98 -18.91
N LYS A 188 -24.26 -4.93 -20.23
CA LYS A 188 -25.05 -4.10 -21.14
C LYS A 188 -26.51 -4.57 -21.09
N SER A 189 -27.44 -3.63 -20.91
CA SER A 189 -28.87 -3.92 -21.05
C SER A 189 -29.12 -4.44 -22.47
N VAL A 190 -29.66 -5.65 -22.55
CA VAL A 190 -30.13 -6.19 -23.83
C VAL A 190 -31.44 -5.45 -24.14
N PRO A 191 -31.56 -4.76 -25.28
CA PRO A 191 -32.84 -4.22 -25.69
C PRO A 191 -33.81 -5.39 -25.92
N VAL A 192 -34.95 -5.35 -25.23
CA VAL A 192 -36.06 -6.29 -25.44
C VAL A 192 -36.57 -6.07 -26.86
N VAL A 193 -36.19 -6.96 -27.78
CA VAL A 193 -36.71 -6.96 -29.15
C VAL A 193 -38.14 -7.49 -29.09
N ALA A 194 -39.10 -6.62 -29.35
CA ALA A 194 -40.50 -6.99 -29.53
C ALA A 194 -40.64 -7.93 -30.74
N ALA A 195 -41.27 -9.08 -30.54
CA ALA A 195 -41.59 -10.01 -31.61
C ALA A 195 -42.73 -9.45 -32.48
N GLN A 196 -42.54 -9.46 -33.81
CA GLN A 196 -43.61 -9.25 -34.79
C GLN A 196 -44.00 -10.58 -35.46
N PRO A 197 -45.27 -10.75 -35.88
CA PRO A 197 -45.80 -12.02 -36.34
C PRO A 197 -45.54 -12.26 -37.83
N ALA A 198 -45.34 -13.53 -38.17
CA ALA A 198 -45.16 -14.02 -39.54
C ALA A 198 -46.48 -14.07 -40.31
N ASN A 199 -46.45 -13.66 -41.59
CA ASN A 199 -47.54 -13.86 -42.54
C ASN A 199 -47.09 -14.75 -43.70
N ASN A 200 -47.90 -15.77 -43.97
CA ASN A 200 -47.72 -16.77 -45.02
C ASN A 200 -48.00 -16.21 -46.42
N SER A 201 -47.27 -16.66 -47.45
CA SER A 201 -47.90 -17.10 -48.72
C SER A 201 -46.98 -17.96 -49.62
N VAL A 202 -47.54 -19.13 -49.96
CA VAL A 202 -47.59 -19.88 -51.23
C VAL A 202 -46.31 -20.24 -52.01
N ALA A 203 -46.22 -21.53 -52.32
CA ALA A 203 -45.13 -22.26 -52.93
C ALA A 203 -45.07 -22.17 -54.47
N ALA A 204 -43.88 -21.88 -54.99
CA ALA A 204 -43.35 -22.49 -56.20
C ALA A 204 -42.09 -23.28 -55.77
N ILE A 205 -41.95 -24.53 -56.21
CA ILE A 205 -40.78 -25.36 -55.89
C ILE A 205 -39.59 -24.85 -56.71
N ASN A 206 -39.06 -23.71 -56.31
CA ASN A 206 -37.77 -23.22 -56.74
C ASN A 206 -36.71 -23.99 -55.95
N LYS A 207 -35.80 -24.69 -56.64
CA LYS A 207 -34.63 -25.29 -55.99
C LYS A 207 -33.89 -24.17 -55.26
N LYS A 208 -33.60 -24.39 -53.97
CA LYS A 208 -32.86 -23.45 -53.13
C LYS A 208 -31.37 -23.74 -53.21
N CYS A 209 -30.59 -22.70 -53.46
CA CYS A 209 -29.12 -22.71 -53.53
C CYS A 209 -28.55 -21.89 -52.37
N TRP A 210 -27.26 -22.10 -52.07
CA TRP A 210 -26.61 -21.51 -50.90
C TRP A 210 -25.28 -20.84 -51.29
N ALA A 211 -25.09 -19.59 -50.86
CA ALA A 211 -23.80 -18.91 -50.92
C ALA A 211 -23.13 -19.02 -49.56
N GLY A 212 -22.00 -19.72 -49.48
CA GLY A 212 -21.27 -19.96 -48.23
C GLY A 212 -20.00 -19.10 -48.10
N PRO A 213 -19.58 -18.75 -46.88
CA PRO A 213 -18.31 -18.06 -46.67
C PRO A 213 -17.09 -18.97 -46.90
N PRO A 214 -15.87 -18.40 -47.05
CA PRO A 214 -14.64 -19.18 -47.08
C PRO A 214 -14.46 -20.02 -45.81
N ALA A 215 -13.80 -21.18 -45.92
CA ALA A 215 -13.65 -22.16 -44.85
C ALA A 215 -13.08 -21.64 -43.50
N LYS A 216 -12.34 -20.52 -43.54
CA LYS A 216 -11.79 -19.84 -42.35
C LYS A 216 -12.87 -19.12 -41.51
N TYR A 217 -14.01 -18.74 -42.11
CA TYR A 217 -15.07 -17.95 -41.49
C TYR A 217 -16.34 -18.77 -41.23
N LYS A 218 -16.20 -19.93 -40.58
CA LYS A 218 -17.31 -20.87 -40.29
C LYS A 218 -18.47 -20.26 -39.47
N ASN A 219 -18.23 -19.14 -38.80
CA ASN A 219 -19.21 -18.44 -37.97
C ASN A 219 -20.14 -17.52 -38.76
N ILE A 220 -19.86 -17.29 -40.05
CA ILE A 220 -20.75 -16.56 -40.95
C ILE A 220 -21.75 -17.56 -41.52
N LYS A 221 -23.05 -17.29 -41.36
CA LYS A 221 -24.09 -18.16 -41.92
C LYS A 221 -24.13 -18.00 -43.43
N SER A 222 -24.31 -19.13 -44.13
CA SER A 222 -24.61 -19.13 -45.57
C SER A 222 -25.93 -18.43 -45.85
N VAL A 223 -26.03 -17.78 -47.01
CA VAL A 223 -27.27 -17.15 -47.48
C VAL A 223 -27.97 -18.08 -48.45
N GLU A 224 -29.25 -18.31 -48.22
CA GLU A 224 -30.13 -19.08 -49.09
C GLU A 224 -30.70 -18.17 -50.18
N TYR A 225 -30.74 -18.66 -51.43
CA TYR A 225 -31.32 -17.96 -52.58
C TYR A 225 -31.97 -18.95 -53.56
N ASP A 226 -32.82 -18.45 -54.46
CA ASP A 226 -33.45 -19.28 -55.49
C ASP A 226 -32.47 -19.60 -56.63
N CYS A 227 -32.24 -20.88 -56.94
CA CYS A 227 -31.24 -21.31 -57.92
C CYS A 227 -31.51 -20.79 -59.35
N GLY A 228 -32.75 -20.40 -59.67
CA GLY A 228 -33.13 -19.86 -60.97
C GLY A 228 -32.92 -18.35 -61.13
N ASP A 229 -32.61 -17.64 -60.03
CA ASP A 229 -32.43 -16.19 -60.02
C ASP A 229 -30.94 -15.82 -59.95
N ALA A 230 -30.39 -15.43 -61.09
CA ALA A 230 -28.99 -15.03 -61.21
C ALA A 230 -28.68 -13.74 -60.41
N SER A 231 -29.65 -12.85 -60.26
CA SER A 231 -29.50 -11.63 -59.47
C SER A 231 -29.45 -11.97 -57.99
N ALA A 232 -30.35 -12.84 -57.51
CA ALA A 232 -30.35 -13.30 -56.12
C ALA A 232 -29.06 -14.06 -55.75
N LYS A 233 -28.44 -14.77 -56.70
CA LYS A 233 -27.11 -15.37 -56.50
C LYS A 233 -26.03 -14.31 -56.27
N ILE A 234 -25.98 -13.28 -57.12
CA ILE A 234 -24.99 -12.20 -57.02
C ILE A 234 -25.18 -11.43 -55.70
N ASP A 235 -26.43 -11.17 -55.30
CA ASP A 235 -26.75 -10.50 -54.04
C ASP A 235 -26.35 -11.33 -52.82
N ALA A 236 -26.62 -12.64 -52.84
CA ALA A 236 -26.23 -13.57 -51.79
C ALA A 236 -24.70 -13.67 -51.66
N GLU A 237 -23.97 -13.79 -52.77
CA GLU A 237 -22.50 -13.80 -52.78
C GLU A 237 -21.92 -12.48 -52.28
N THR A 238 -22.46 -11.34 -52.74
CA THR A 238 -22.04 -9.99 -52.31
C THR A 238 -22.28 -9.79 -50.81
N TRP A 239 -23.41 -10.26 -50.29
CA TRP A 239 -23.72 -10.18 -48.86
C TRP A 239 -22.74 -10.98 -48.01
N VAL A 240 -22.42 -12.22 -48.42
CA VAL A 240 -21.43 -13.07 -47.75
C VAL A 240 -20.04 -12.42 -47.80
N ILE A 241 -19.62 -11.87 -48.94
CA ILE A 241 -18.35 -11.15 -49.09
C ILE A 241 -18.30 -9.94 -48.13
N ASN A 242 -19.37 -9.16 -48.04
CA ASN A 242 -19.44 -8.01 -47.15
C ASN A 242 -19.33 -8.42 -45.67
N LEU A 243 -19.97 -9.53 -45.27
CA LEU A 243 -19.81 -10.06 -43.91
C LEU A 243 -18.39 -10.54 -43.62
N VAL A 244 -17.76 -11.24 -44.58
CA VAL A 244 -16.37 -11.70 -44.46
C VAL A 244 -15.41 -10.51 -44.33
N ASN A 245 -15.59 -9.46 -45.14
CA ASN A 245 -14.79 -8.24 -45.07
C ASN A 245 -14.97 -7.50 -43.74
N LYS A 246 -16.22 -7.41 -43.25
CA LYS A 246 -16.51 -6.83 -41.94
C LYS A 246 -15.85 -7.62 -40.80
N GLN A 247 -15.85 -8.95 -40.87
CA GLN A 247 -15.21 -9.80 -39.88
C GLN A 247 -13.68 -9.69 -39.96
N ARG A 248 -13.10 -9.67 -41.16
CA ARG A 248 -11.66 -9.44 -41.36
C ARG A 248 -11.21 -8.09 -40.80
N ALA A 249 -11.99 -7.03 -41.02
CA ALA A 249 -11.70 -5.72 -40.47
C ALA A 249 -11.75 -5.72 -38.92
N ARG A 250 -12.66 -6.48 -38.32
CA ARG A 250 -12.70 -6.67 -36.85
C ARG A 250 -11.48 -7.43 -36.35
N GLU A 251 -11.10 -8.53 -37.00
CA GLU A 251 -9.90 -9.31 -36.66
C GLU A 251 -8.63 -8.46 -36.76
N GLN A 252 -8.50 -7.64 -37.80
CA GLN A 252 -7.38 -6.70 -37.96
C GLN A 252 -7.34 -5.65 -36.85
N LYS A 253 -8.50 -5.10 -36.43
CA LYS A 253 -8.57 -4.16 -35.31
C LYS A 253 -8.14 -4.81 -33.99
N VAL A 254 -8.62 -6.03 -33.71
CA VAL A 254 -8.22 -6.79 -32.51
C VAL A 254 -6.73 -7.10 -32.53
N ALA A 255 -6.18 -7.54 -33.67
CA ALA A 255 -4.75 -7.81 -33.81
C ALA A 255 -3.91 -6.53 -33.60
N ALA A 256 -4.35 -5.40 -34.15
CA ALA A 256 -3.66 -4.12 -33.96
C ALA A 256 -3.71 -3.64 -32.50
N GLU A 257 -4.84 -3.83 -31.82
CA GLU A 257 -4.98 -3.49 -30.39
C GLU A 257 -4.11 -4.40 -29.51
N GLN A 258 -4.08 -5.71 -29.79
CA GLN A 258 -3.20 -6.65 -29.11
C GLN A 258 -1.72 -6.33 -29.33
N ALA A 259 -1.32 -5.95 -30.55
CA ALA A 259 0.04 -5.52 -30.85
C ALA A 259 0.42 -4.25 -30.08
N LYS A 260 -0.49 -3.26 -29.98
CA LYS A 260 -0.28 -2.06 -29.17
C LYS A 260 -0.15 -2.38 -27.68
N ALA A 261 -1.01 -3.24 -27.14
CA ALA A 261 -0.96 -3.66 -25.75
C ALA A 261 0.36 -4.41 -25.42
N LEU A 262 0.85 -5.24 -26.34
CA LEU A 262 2.14 -5.92 -26.17
C LEU A 262 3.31 -4.92 -26.18
N ALA A 263 3.32 -3.97 -27.12
CA ALA A 263 4.35 -2.94 -27.20
C ALA A 263 4.36 -2.03 -25.95
N GLU A 264 3.19 -1.69 -25.40
CA GLU A 264 3.09 -0.92 -24.16
C GLU A 264 3.61 -1.70 -22.96
N LYS A 265 3.29 -2.99 -22.85
CA LYS A 265 3.81 -3.89 -21.82
C LYS A 265 5.34 -4.03 -21.89
N ASP A 266 5.91 -4.05 -23.09
CA ASP A 266 7.37 -4.09 -23.26
C ASP A 266 8.03 -2.77 -22.86
N LYS A 267 7.42 -1.64 -23.21
CA LYS A 267 7.87 -0.31 -22.76
C LYS A 267 7.83 -0.18 -21.24
N GLU A 268 6.79 -0.71 -20.60
CA GLU A 268 6.69 -0.74 -19.13
C GLU A 268 7.77 -1.63 -18.50
N ARG A 269 7.99 -2.83 -19.04
CA ARG A 269 9.07 -3.72 -18.59
C ARG A 269 10.44 -3.05 -18.71
N GLN A 270 10.70 -2.29 -19.77
CA GLN A 270 11.95 -1.56 -19.95
C GLN A 270 12.09 -0.42 -18.93
N ARG A 271 11.02 0.33 -18.64
CA ARG A 271 11.02 1.36 -17.58
C ARG A 271 11.31 0.78 -16.20
N LEU A 272 10.73 -0.38 -15.88
CA LEU A 272 10.98 -1.07 -14.61
C LEU A 272 12.43 -1.54 -14.48
N ARG A 273 13.06 -2.02 -15.57
CA ARG A 273 14.48 -2.39 -15.59
C ARG A 273 15.39 -1.20 -15.30
N VAL A 274 15.17 -0.07 -15.99
CA VAL A 274 15.95 1.16 -15.78
C VAL A 274 15.79 1.67 -14.34
N LEU A 275 14.58 1.66 -13.79
CA LEU A 275 14.34 2.09 -12.40
C LEU A 275 15.00 1.16 -11.37
N ALA A 276 15.04 -0.15 -11.64
CA ALA A 276 15.74 -1.11 -10.79
C ALA A 276 17.26 -0.91 -10.82
N GLU A 277 17.83 -0.59 -11.98
CA GLU A 277 19.26 -0.28 -12.14
C GLU A 277 19.64 1.04 -11.45
N ASP A 278 18.87 2.11 -11.63
CA ASP A 278 19.07 3.39 -10.92
C ASP A 278 19.01 3.21 -9.40
N LYS A 279 18.06 2.42 -8.90
CA LYS A 279 17.98 2.12 -7.46
C LYS A 279 19.20 1.34 -6.96
N LYS A 280 19.72 0.39 -7.74
CA LYS A 280 20.96 -0.33 -7.39
C LYS A 280 22.17 0.60 -7.38
N GLN A 281 22.29 1.50 -8.37
CA GLN A 281 23.37 2.48 -8.43
C GLN A 281 23.32 3.45 -7.24
N LYS A 282 22.15 3.96 -6.87
CA LYS A 282 21.97 4.82 -5.69
C LYS A 282 22.37 4.13 -4.39
N GLN A 283 21.96 2.87 -4.22
CA GLN A 283 22.34 2.08 -3.04
C GLN A 283 23.85 1.82 -2.96
N LEU A 284 24.50 1.57 -4.11
CA LEU A 284 25.95 1.39 -4.15
C LEU A 284 26.68 2.69 -3.82
N ALA A 285 26.22 3.82 -4.38
CA ALA A 285 26.79 5.14 -4.10
C ALA A 285 26.63 5.55 -2.63
N GLU A 286 25.49 5.24 -2.01
CA GLU A 286 25.26 5.48 -0.58
C GLU A 286 26.17 4.63 0.30
N LYS A 287 26.37 3.34 -0.05
CA LYS A 287 27.32 2.47 0.66
C LYS A 287 28.76 2.97 0.56
N LEU A 288 29.20 3.38 -0.63
CA LEU A 288 30.54 3.92 -0.83
C LEU A 288 30.76 5.21 -0.01
N LYS A 289 29.76 6.10 0.06
CA LYS A 289 29.83 7.30 0.90
C LYS A 289 29.89 6.98 2.39
N LEU A 290 29.17 5.97 2.84
CA LEU A 290 29.22 5.53 4.23
C LEU A 290 30.60 4.95 4.57
N GLU A 291 31.16 4.14 3.69
CA GLU A 291 32.50 3.55 3.86
C GLU A 291 33.59 4.64 3.90
N GLU A 292 33.52 5.62 3.00
CA GLU A 292 34.43 6.78 3.01
C GLU A 292 34.31 7.59 4.31
N ALA A 293 33.09 7.80 4.81
CA ALA A 293 32.87 8.51 6.08
C ALA A 293 33.46 7.76 7.28
N ILE A 294 33.35 6.42 7.32
CA ILE A 294 33.95 5.58 8.37
C ILE A 294 35.47 5.71 8.34
N LEU A 295 36.10 5.63 7.17
CA LEU A 295 37.56 5.77 7.04
C LEU A 295 38.05 7.15 7.50
N LEU A 296 37.29 8.21 7.18
CA LEU A 296 37.61 9.57 7.65
C LEU A 296 37.46 9.70 9.18
N GLU A 297 36.44 9.09 9.76
CA GLU A 297 36.23 9.08 11.22
C GLU A 297 37.35 8.32 11.94
N GLU A 298 37.72 7.13 11.44
CA GLU A 298 38.84 6.34 11.99
C GLU A 298 40.16 7.11 11.92
N ALA A 299 40.44 7.78 10.80
CA ALA A 299 41.61 8.64 10.66
C ALA A 299 41.59 9.82 11.64
N ALA A 300 40.43 10.43 11.88
CA ALA A 300 40.28 11.52 12.84
C ALA A 300 40.50 11.04 14.29
N ILE A 301 39.99 9.85 14.64
CA ILE A 301 40.20 9.22 15.96
C ILE A 301 41.70 8.93 16.16
N ALA A 302 42.37 8.36 15.17
CA ALA A 302 43.81 8.08 15.24
C ALA A 302 44.63 9.38 15.41
N ALA A 303 44.30 10.43 14.67
CA ALA A 303 44.95 11.73 14.79
C ALA A 303 44.71 12.39 16.18
N SER A 304 43.51 12.24 16.73
CA SER A 304 43.17 12.73 18.08
C SER A 304 43.97 11.98 19.16
N ALA A 305 44.06 10.65 19.07
CA ALA A 305 44.85 9.82 19.99
C ALA A 305 46.34 10.20 19.97
N ALA A 306 46.91 10.44 18.79
CA ALA A 306 48.29 10.91 18.66
C ALA A 306 48.51 12.27 19.35
N LYS A 307 47.59 13.23 19.18
CA LYS A 307 47.65 14.53 19.88
C LYS A 307 47.50 14.40 21.39
N GLN A 308 46.63 13.51 21.88
CA GLN A 308 46.50 13.25 23.31
C GLN A 308 47.79 12.68 23.91
N SER A 309 48.47 11.77 23.21
CA SER A 309 49.77 11.26 23.64
C SER A 309 50.80 12.39 23.74
N GLN A 310 50.91 13.24 22.71
CA GLN A 310 51.84 14.38 22.72
C GLN A 310 51.56 15.35 23.88
N LEU A 311 50.29 15.69 24.14
CA LEU A 311 49.91 16.53 25.27
C LEU A 311 50.26 15.86 26.61
N GLY A 312 50.07 14.54 26.73
CA GLY A 312 50.45 13.77 27.91
C GLY A 312 51.96 13.84 28.18
N ASP A 313 52.78 13.71 27.14
CA ASP A 313 54.24 13.81 27.22
C ASP A 313 54.68 15.23 27.62
N GLU A 314 54.08 16.27 27.01
CA GLU A 314 54.36 17.67 27.37
C GLU A 314 54.00 17.99 28.83
N ILE A 315 52.84 17.52 29.30
CA ILE A 315 52.41 17.70 30.69
C ILE A 315 53.38 16.97 31.63
N THR A 316 53.75 15.73 31.30
CA THR A 316 54.70 14.95 32.07
C THR A 316 56.05 15.66 32.18
N GLN A 317 56.59 16.17 31.07
CA GLN A 317 57.84 16.94 31.09
C GLN A 317 57.74 18.23 31.92
N LYS A 318 56.62 18.95 31.86
CA LYS A 318 56.41 20.15 32.69
C LYS A 318 56.34 19.80 34.17
N MET A 319 55.68 18.69 34.53
CA MET A 319 55.60 18.21 35.91
C MET A 319 56.97 17.74 36.43
N LEU A 320 57.74 17.03 35.61
CA LEU A 320 59.11 16.62 35.96
C LEU A 320 60.00 17.84 36.25
N LYS A 321 59.98 18.86 35.38
CA LYS A 321 60.73 20.11 35.61
C LYS A 321 60.33 20.82 36.92
N LEU A 322 59.04 20.78 37.26
CA LEU A 322 58.56 21.35 38.52
C LEU A 322 59.08 20.54 39.71
N CYS A 323 59.02 19.21 39.63
CA CYS A 323 59.51 18.30 40.67
C CYS A 323 61.02 18.39 40.87
N ASP A 324 61.81 18.45 39.80
CA ASP A 324 63.27 18.64 39.87
C ASP A 324 63.66 19.91 40.66
N LYS A 325 62.88 20.98 40.55
CA LYS A 325 63.11 22.23 41.30
C LYS A 325 62.95 22.05 42.82
N TYR A 326 62.13 21.11 43.26
CA TYR A 326 61.96 20.77 44.68
C TYR A 326 62.92 19.68 45.14
N TRP A 327 63.12 18.65 44.31
CA TRP A 327 64.08 17.57 44.60
C TRP A 327 65.52 18.07 44.72
N SER A 328 65.93 19.06 43.90
CA SER A 328 67.24 19.71 44.03
C SER A 328 67.45 20.42 45.37
N LYS A 329 66.37 20.71 46.11
CA LYS A 329 66.41 21.26 47.48
C LYS A 329 66.26 20.20 48.57
N GLY A 330 66.16 18.92 48.21
CA GLY A 330 65.89 17.84 49.16
C GLY A 330 64.43 17.73 49.59
N GLU A 331 63.50 18.46 48.97
CA GLU A 331 62.08 18.45 49.34
C GLU A 331 61.28 17.48 48.48
N HIS A 332 60.45 16.64 49.13
CA HIS A 332 59.46 15.81 48.44
C HIS A 332 58.07 16.44 48.50
N ARG A 333 57.32 16.39 47.38
CA ARG A 333 55.95 16.89 47.25
C ARG A 333 55.03 15.77 46.76
N CYS A 334 53.84 15.64 47.33
CA CYS A 334 52.96 14.52 47.02
C CYS A 334 52.52 14.43 45.54
N TYR A 335 52.35 15.54 44.83
CA TYR A 335 52.04 15.49 43.40
C TYR A 335 53.22 14.99 42.53
N CYS A 336 54.45 15.01 43.06
CA CYS A 336 55.64 14.43 42.43
C CYS A 336 55.77 12.93 42.67
N GLN A 337 54.98 12.36 43.58
CA GLN A 337 55.00 10.93 43.92
C GLN A 337 54.79 10.04 42.68
N LYS A 338 53.97 10.48 41.73
CA LYS A 338 53.70 9.77 40.47
C LYS A 338 54.94 9.67 39.55
N TYR A 339 55.93 10.54 39.75
CA TYR A 339 57.13 10.64 38.91
C TYR A 339 58.41 10.25 39.67
N ILE A 340 58.28 9.62 40.84
CA ILE A 340 59.39 9.33 41.76
C ILE A 340 60.51 8.50 41.14
N GLU A 341 60.21 7.72 40.09
CA GLU A 341 61.18 6.95 39.31
C GLU A 341 62.26 7.82 38.64
N HIS A 342 61.98 9.11 38.44
CA HIS A 342 62.91 10.09 37.89
C HIS A 342 63.65 10.90 38.96
N ALA A 343 63.36 10.69 40.24
CA ALA A 343 63.95 11.46 41.33
C ALA A 343 65.40 11.03 41.62
N PRO A 344 66.25 11.93 42.13
CA PRO A 344 67.57 11.56 42.65
C PRO A 344 67.46 10.53 43.78
N SER A 345 68.48 9.69 43.95
CA SER A 345 68.50 8.61 44.96
C SER A 345 68.32 9.07 46.41
N SER A 346 68.53 10.37 46.70
CA SER A 346 68.30 10.98 48.00
C SER A 346 66.82 11.27 48.32
N ILE A 347 65.94 11.30 47.32
CA ILE A 347 64.50 11.49 47.50
C ILE A 347 63.80 10.14 47.41
N GLN A 348 63.08 9.77 48.47
CA GLN A 348 62.33 8.51 48.52
C GLN A 348 60.82 8.75 48.45
N ALA A 349 60.12 7.76 47.92
CA ALA A 349 58.67 7.71 47.92
C ALA A 349 58.12 7.87 49.35
N SER A 350 57.15 8.77 49.53
CA SER A 350 56.49 8.94 50.82
C SER A 350 55.17 8.19 50.86
N SER A 351 55.00 7.36 51.89
CA SER A 351 53.75 6.64 52.16
C SER A 351 52.59 7.55 52.58
N SER A 352 52.87 8.81 52.96
CA SER A 352 51.86 9.81 53.32
C SER A 352 51.16 10.45 52.12
N CYS A 353 51.65 10.20 50.90
CA CYS A 353 51.16 10.83 49.67
C CYS A 353 50.25 9.91 48.83
N LYS A 354 49.66 8.87 49.45
CA LYS A 354 48.79 7.89 48.78
C LYS A 354 47.47 8.47 48.32
#